data_AF-A0A432SPB5-F1
#
_entry.id   AF-A0A432SPB5-F1
#
_cell.length_a   1.000
_cell.length_b   1.000
_cell.length_c   1.000
_cell.angle_alpha   90.00
_cell.angle_beta   90.00
_cell.angle_gamma   90.00
#
_symmetry.space_group_name_H-M   'P 1'
#
loop_
_entity.id
_entity.type
_entity.pdbx_description
1 polymer ?
#
loop_
_entity_poly.entity_id
_entity_poly.type
_entity_poly.pdbx_seq_one_letter_code
_entity_poly.pdbx_strand_id
1 'polypeptide(L)'
;MKRRLSWWAGGILMALLLLFAFSVFGANRPIGASTYVPYYAGILFGMDPQHYSYLREIEKPGAWEGIMLLGALVGGFFTSVFITKSFRLSVMPTAWKRYKNNSVVSRLLWSFFAGFLLIIGARLAGGCTSGHFLSGMSQTAISSMIFGGVVLVTLLVTGKLFYKTKEK
;
A
#
# COMPACT_ATOMS: atom_id res chain seq x y z
N MET A 1 0.11 -20.23 -19.23
CA MET A 1 -0.77 -21.03 -18.35
C MET A 1 -0.86 -20.32 -16.99
N LYS A 2 -1.98 -19.69 -16.64
CA LYS A 2 -2.13 -18.92 -15.38
C LYS A 2 -2.21 -19.90 -14.21
N ARG A 3 -1.09 -20.19 -13.55
CA ARG A 3 -1.11 -20.73 -12.17
C ARG A 3 -1.52 -19.59 -11.24
N ARG A 4 -2.83 -19.33 -11.13
CA ARG A 4 -3.34 -18.47 -10.07
C ARG A 4 -3.23 -19.26 -8.78
N LEU A 5 -2.49 -18.72 -7.81
CA LEU A 5 -2.40 -19.29 -6.47
C LEU A 5 -3.83 -19.37 -5.88
N SER A 6 -4.19 -20.52 -5.33
CA SER A 6 -5.48 -20.69 -4.65
C SER A 6 -5.59 -19.72 -3.47
N TRP A 7 -6.79 -19.20 -3.20
CA TRP A 7 -7.03 -18.20 -2.16
C TRP A 7 -6.55 -18.66 -0.77
N TRP A 8 -6.76 -19.94 -0.44
CA TRP A 8 -6.34 -20.53 0.83
C TRP A 8 -4.83 -20.62 0.94
N ALA A 9 -4.13 -20.97 -0.15
CA ALA A 9 -2.67 -21.04 -0.18
C ALA A 9 -2.05 -19.65 -0.04
N GLY A 10 -2.65 -18.64 -0.69
CA GLY A 10 -2.28 -17.24 -0.50
C GLY A 10 -2.49 -16.76 0.94
N GLY A 11 -3.60 -17.17 1.57
CA GLY A 11 -3.89 -16.88 2.98
C GLY A 11 -2.84 -17.47 3.92
N ILE A 12 -2.49 -18.75 3.75
CA ILE A 12 -1.46 -19.43 4.55
C ILE A 12 -0.10 -18.76 4.39
N LEU A 13 0.33 -18.48 3.15
CA LEU A 13 1.62 -17.82 2.90
C LEU A 13 1.66 -16.42 3.50
N MET A 14 0.57 -15.65 3.42
CA MET A 14 0.49 -14.33 4.02
C MET A 14 0.50 -14.41 5.56
N ALA A 15 -0.18 -15.39 6.16
CA ALA A 15 -0.14 -15.62 7.60
C ALA A 15 1.27 -15.98 8.08
N LEU A 16 1.96 -16.87 7.37
CA LEU A 16 3.36 -17.21 7.65
C LEU A 16 4.28 -15.99 7.52
N LEU A 17 4.07 -15.15 6.51
CA LEU A 17 4.83 -13.92 6.33
C LEU A 17 4.60 -12.95 7.49
N LEU A 18 3.36 -12.77 7.95
CA LEU A 18 3.04 -11.92 9.09
C LEU A 18 3.65 -12.46 10.39
N LEU A 19 3.53 -13.77 10.64
CA LEU A 19 4.15 -14.43 11.78
C LEU A 19 5.67 -14.26 11.78
N PHE A 20 6.30 -14.43 10.61
CA PHE A 20 7.74 -14.21 10.46
C PHE A 20 8.11 -12.74 10.69
N ALA A 21 7.36 -11.79 10.15
CA ALA A 21 7.59 -10.36 10.36
C ALA A 21 7.51 -9.97 11.85
N PHE A 22 6.54 -10.52 12.59
CA PHE A 22 6.40 -10.28 14.03
C PHE A 22 7.41 -11.04 14.88
N SER A 23 7.98 -12.13 14.37
CA SER A 23 8.94 -12.94 15.11
C SER A 23 10.24 -12.18 15.40
N VAL A 24 10.86 -12.48 16.54
CA VAL A 24 12.20 -12.01 16.92
C VAL A 24 13.26 -12.46 15.91
N PHE A 25 13.04 -13.60 15.25
CA PHE A 25 13.92 -14.13 14.20
C PHE A 25 13.75 -13.41 12.85
N GLY A 26 12.66 -12.68 12.66
CA GLY A 26 12.40 -11.90 11.46
C GLY A 26 12.70 -10.42 11.69
N ALA A 27 11.65 -9.59 11.67
CA ALA A 27 11.79 -8.15 11.79
C ALA A 27 11.45 -7.61 13.19
N ASN A 28 10.77 -8.42 14.02
CA ASN A 28 10.16 -8.01 15.29
C ASN A 28 9.32 -6.72 15.16
N ARG A 29 8.66 -6.54 14.00
CA ARG A 29 7.95 -5.31 13.62
C ARG A 29 6.79 -5.60 12.67
N PRO A 30 5.71 -4.81 12.72
CA PRO A 30 4.61 -4.92 11.77
C PRO A 30 5.00 -4.55 10.34
N ILE A 31 4.20 -5.00 9.38
CA ILE A 31 4.32 -4.63 7.97
C ILE A 31 3.63 -3.28 7.78
N GLY A 32 4.34 -2.25 7.34
CA GLY A 32 3.79 -0.94 7.00
C GLY A 32 4.20 -0.46 5.60
N ALA A 33 3.74 0.71 5.19
CA ALA A 33 4.18 1.31 3.92
C ALA A 33 4.09 2.84 3.92
N SER A 34 3.08 3.39 4.61
CA SER A 34 2.80 4.83 4.59
C SER A 34 3.83 5.70 5.31
N THR A 35 4.56 5.14 6.28
CA THR A 35 5.53 5.87 7.13
C THR A 35 6.85 6.08 6.40
N TYR A 36 7.19 5.20 5.46
CA TYR A 36 8.32 5.39 4.56
C TYR A 36 8.26 6.69 3.76
N VAL A 37 7.07 7.15 3.36
CA VAL A 37 6.92 8.36 2.53
C VAL A 37 7.37 9.64 3.25
N PRO A 38 6.84 10.01 4.43
CA PRO A 38 7.33 11.17 5.17
C PRO A 38 8.78 11.00 5.64
N TYR A 39 9.22 9.77 5.93
CA TYR A 39 10.63 9.50 6.25
C TYR A 39 11.56 9.84 5.07
N TYR A 40 11.23 9.36 3.87
CA TYR A 40 11.99 9.64 2.67
C TYR A 40 11.94 11.13 2.30
N ALA A 41 10.79 11.79 2.49
CA ALA A 41 10.68 13.24 2.33
C ALA A 41 11.59 13.99 3.31
N GLY A 42 11.68 13.53 4.56
CA GLY A 42 12.61 14.07 5.57
C GLY A 42 14.07 14.06 5.08
N ILE A 43 14.51 12.93 4.51
CA ILE A 43 15.84 12.81 3.93
C ILE A 43 15.99 13.72 2.70
N LEU A 44 15.02 13.71 1.79
CA LEU A 44 15.07 14.45 0.53
C LEU A 44 15.17 15.97 0.75
N PHE A 45 14.48 16.49 1.77
CA PHE A 45 14.50 17.91 2.11
C PHE A 45 15.52 18.27 3.19
N GLY A 46 16.35 17.33 3.64
CA GLY A 46 17.38 17.57 4.66
C GLY A 46 16.82 18.01 6.01
N MET A 47 15.61 17.57 6.37
CA MET A 47 14.97 17.95 7.64
C MET A 47 15.60 17.17 8.80
N ASP A 48 16.04 17.88 9.84
CA ASP A 48 16.67 17.26 11.01
C ASP A 48 15.61 16.63 11.95
N PRO A 49 15.68 15.31 12.21
CA PRO A 49 14.83 14.65 13.21
C PRO A 49 14.93 15.24 14.62
N GLN A 50 16.05 15.90 14.96
CA GLN A 50 16.21 16.57 16.26
C GLN A 50 15.32 17.80 16.39
N HIS A 51 15.00 18.47 15.28
CA HIS A 51 14.17 19.67 15.26
C HIS A 51 12.67 19.33 15.17
N TYR A 52 12.32 18.23 14.49
CA TYR A 52 10.93 17.82 14.29
C TYR A 52 10.61 16.52 15.03
N SER A 53 9.82 16.63 16.10
CA SER A 53 9.39 15.48 16.93
C SER A 53 8.73 14.36 16.12
N TYR A 54 7.94 14.72 15.11
CA TYR A 54 7.31 13.76 14.21
C TYR A 54 8.34 12.94 13.41
N LEU A 55 9.40 13.59 12.88
CA LEU A 55 10.44 12.90 12.11
C LEU A 55 11.22 11.90 12.98
N ARG A 56 11.44 12.25 14.25
CA ARG A 56 12.07 11.35 15.23
C ARG A 56 11.22 10.11 15.51
N GLU A 57 9.91 10.25 15.59
CA GLU A 57 8.99 9.13 15.81
C GLU A 57 8.97 8.16 14.63
N ILE A 58 9.02 8.70 13.40
CA ILE A 58 8.92 7.89 12.19
C ILE A 58 10.24 7.33 11.67
N GLU A 59 11.39 7.72 12.24
CA GLU A 59 12.73 7.35 11.74
C GLU A 59 12.92 5.84 11.66
N LYS A 60 12.73 5.14 12.78
CA LYS A 60 12.86 3.68 12.86
C LYS A 60 11.81 2.93 12.04
N PRO A 61 10.50 3.21 12.14
CA PRO A 61 9.49 2.50 11.36
C PRO A 61 9.59 2.83 9.86
N GLY A 62 9.87 4.08 9.50
CA GLY A 62 9.99 4.52 8.10
C GLY A 62 11.18 3.89 7.37
N ALA A 63 12.34 3.81 8.03
CA ALA A 63 13.51 3.11 7.48
C ALA A 63 13.24 1.62 7.22
N TRP A 64 12.59 0.95 8.17
CA TRP A 64 12.19 -0.46 8.05
C TRP A 64 11.19 -0.67 6.90
N GLU A 65 10.14 0.15 6.84
CA GLU A 65 9.17 0.10 5.76
C GLU A 65 9.84 0.31 4.40
N GLY A 66 10.85 1.18 4.30
CA GLY A 66 11.61 1.38 3.07
C GLY A 66 12.34 0.12 2.59
N ILE A 67 13.04 -0.58 3.49
CA ILE A 67 13.73 -1.85 3.17
C ILE A 67 12.71 -2.91 2.74
N MET A 68 11.59 -3.00 3.46
CA MET A 68 10.55 -3.99 3.16
C MET A 68 9.84 -3.70 1.84
N LEU A 69 9.56 -2.43 1.52
CA LEU A 69 8.99 -2.03 0.22
C LEU A 69 9.95 -2.30 -0.93
N LEU A 70 11.25 -2.10 -0.73
CA LEU A 70 12.27 -2.49 -1.71
C LEU A 70 12.28 -4.00 -1.92
N GLY A 71 12.23 -4.78 -0.84
CA GLY A 71 12.11 -6.24 -0.92
C GLY A 71 10.85 -6.69 -1.66
N ALA A 72 9.70 -6.06 -1.39
CA ALA A 72 8.44 -6.33 -2.07
C ALA A 72 8.50 -5.98 -3.57
N LEU A 73 9.16 -4.87 -3.91
CA LEU A 73 9.38 -4.45 -5.30
C LEU A 73 10.25 -5.47 -6.05
N VAL A 74 11.39 -5.85 -5.48
CA VAL A 74 12.33 -6.81 -6.09
C VAL A 74 11.70 -8.20 -6.20
N GLY A 75 11.06 -8.69 -5.15
CA GLY A 75 10.37 -9.99 -5.15
C GLY A 75 9.19 -10.04 -6.12
N GLY A 76 8.40 -8.98 -6.18
CA GLY A 76 7.31 -8.83 -7.15
C GLY A 76 7.81 -8.78 -8.58
N PHE A 77 8.90 -8.04 -8.83
CA PHE A 77 9.55 -7.98 -10.15
C PHE A 77 10.09 -9.34 -10.57
N PHE A 78 10.86 -10.02 -9.71
CA PHE A 78 11.40 -11.36 -9.98
C PHE A 78 10.28 -12.38 -10.28
N THR A 79 9.24 -12.38 -9.46
CA THR A 79 8.06 -13.25 -9.66
C THR A 79 7.33 -12.93 -10.97
N SER A 80 7.22 -11.64 -11.32
CA SER A 80 6.57 -11.20 -12.56
C SER A 80 7.33 -11.64 -13.81
N VAL A 81 8.66 -11.54 -13.79
CA VAL A 81 9.52 -11.84 -14.94
C VAL A 81 9.75 -13.35 -15.10
N PHE A 82 10.18 -14.04 -14.04
CA PHE A 82 10.68 -15.42 -14.16
C PHE A 82 9.61 -16.49 -13.92
N ILE A 83 8.74 -16.28 -12.93
CA ILE A 83 7.79 -17.31 -12.48
C ILE A 83 6.49 -17.20 -13.28
N THR A 84 5.84 -16.04 -13.19
CA THR A 84 4.50 -15.84 -13.79
C THR A 84 4.57 -15.40 -15.25
N LYS A 85 5.73 -14.93 -15.72
CA LYS A 85 5.96 -14.37 -17.06
C LYS A 85 4.87 -13.36 -17.44
N SER A 86 4.47 -12.53 -16.47
CA SER A 86 3.34 -11.60 -16.56
C SER A 86 3.77 -10.14 -16.61
N PHE A 87 5.08 -9.89 -16.68
CA PHE A 87 5.63 -8.55 -16.72
C PHE A 87 5.13 -7.78 -17.95
N ARG A 88 4.55 -6.60 -17.70
CA ARG A 88 4.07 -5.69 -18.75
C ARG A 88 4.15 -4.24 -18.26
N LEU A 89 4.72 -3.37 -19.08
CA LEU A 89 4.65 -1.92 -18.85
C LEU A 89 3.36 -1.40 -19.47
N SER A 90 2.43 -0.93 -18.64
CA SER A 90 1.16 -0.38 -19.10
C SER A 90 0.86 0.92 -18.35
N VAL A 91 1.04 2.02 -19.06
CA VAL A 91 0.76 3.36 -18.53
C VAL A 91 -0.74 3.61 -18.40
N MET A 92 -1.56 2.96 -19.23
CA MET A 92 -3.00 3.18 -19.27
C MET A 92 -3.79 1.88 -19.01
N PRO A 93 -4.35 1.71 -17.80
CA PRO A 93 -5.21 0.58 -17.47
C PRO A 93 -6.46 0.54 -18.34
N THR A 94 -6.92 -0.67 -18.67
CA THR A 94 -8.14 -0.90 -19.47
C THR A 94 -9.37 -0.27 -18.83
N ALA A 95 -9.48 -0.28 -17.50
CA ALA A 95 -10.57 0.36 -16.77
C ALA A 95 -10.61 1.89 -16.96
N TRP A 96 -9.46 2.55 -17.03
CA TRP A 96 -9.40 4.01 -17.26
C TRP A 96 -9.94 4.37 -18.66
N LYS A 97 -9.52 3.63 -19.69
CA LYS A 97 -10.00 3.80 -21.06
C LYS A 97 -11.52 3.60 -21.16
N ARG A 98 -12.06 2.63 -20.42
CA ARG A 98 -13.48 2.26 -20.46
C ARG A 98 -14.38 3.29 -19.79
N TYR A 99 -13.98 3.83 -18.63
CA TYR A 99 -14.86 4.63 -17.78
C TYR A 99 -14.52 6.13 -17.72
N LYS A 100 -13.37 6.55 -18.26
CA LYS A 100 -12.92 7.95 -18.19
C LYS A 100 -12.55 8.50 -19.55
N ASN A 101 -11.29 8.32 -19.96
CA ASN A 101 -10.77 8.85 -21.22
C ASN A 101 -9.52 8.07 -21.67
N ASN A 102 -9.01 8.43 -22.84
CA ASN A 102 -7.77 7.88 -23.39
C ASN A 102 -6.55 8.79 -23.18
N SER A 103 -6.65 9.83 -22.34
CA SER A 103 -5.57 10.79 -22.12
C SER A 103 -4.62 10.32 -21.02
N VAL A 104 -3.33 10.19 -21.38
CA VAL A 104 -2.26 9.81 -20.44
C VAL A 104 -2.06 10.89 -19.37
N VAL A 105 -2.07 12.17 -19.78
CA VAL A 105 -1.89 13.30 -18.87
C VAL A 105 -3.00 13.35 -17.82
N SER A 106 -4.26 13.18 -18.25
CA SER A 106 -5.40 13.14 -17.33
C SER A 106 -5.25 12.03 -16.30
N ARG A 107 -4.88 10.81 -16.72
CA ARG A 107 -4.65 9.68 -15.82
C ARG A 107 -3.53 9.98 -14.81
N LEU A 108 -2.44 10.57 -15.26
CA LEU A 108 -1.28 10.84 -14.42
C LEU A 108 -1.63 11.87 -13.34
N LEU A 109 -2.31 12.96 -13.71
CA LEU A 109 -2.79 13.97 -12.77
C LEU A 109 -3.73 13.36 -11.72
N TRP A 110 -4.73 12.58 -12.15
CA TRP A 110 -5.64 11.91 -11.22
C TRP A 110 -4.92 10.95 -10.27
N SER A 111 -3.95 10.19 -10.77
CA SER A 111 -3.17 9.26 -9.95
C SER A 111 -2.30 9.99 -8.93
N PHE A 112 -1.74 11.14 -9.31
CA PHE A 112 -0.93 11.98 -8.44
C PHE A 112 -1.76 12.56 -7.28
N PHE A 113 -2.87 13.24 -7.58
CA PHE A 113 -3.74 13.80 -6.54
C PHE A 113 -4.37 12.73 -5.66
N ALA A 114 -4.78 11.58 -6.23
CA ALA A 114 -5.27 10.46 -5.46
C ALA A 114 -4.19 9.88 -4.53
N GLY A 115 -2.94 9.76 -5.01
CA GLY A 115 -1.81 9.31 -4.19
C GLY A 115 -1.50 10.26 -3.04
N PHE A 116 -1.54 11.57 -3.29
CA PHE A 116 -1.38 12.60 -2.27
C PHE A 116 -2.45 12.48 -1.16
N LEU A 117 -3.74 12.41 -1.54
CA LEU A 117 -4.85 12.21 -0.61
C LEU A 117 -4.74 10.88 0.16
N LEU A 118 -4.28 9.81 -0.51
CA LEU A 118 -4.09 8.50 0.11
C LEU A 118 -3.03 8.55 1.21
N ILE A 119 -1.87 9.18 0.94
CA ILE A 119 -0.80 9.28 1.93
C ILE A 119 -1.22 10.16 3.11
N ILE A 120 -1.88 11.29 2.86
CA ILE A 120 -2.42 12.14 3.94
C ILE A 120 -3.40 11.35 4.79
N GLY A 121 -4.39 10.70 4.16
CA GLY A 121 -5.38 9.90 4.87
C GLY A 121 -4.76 8.76 5.67
N ALA A 122 -3.79 8.04 5.09
CA ALA A 122 -3.09 6.96 5.79
C ALA A 122 -2.31 7.48 7.00
N ARG A 123 -1.69 8.66 6.92
CA ARG A 123 -0.96 9.22 8.05
C ARG A 123 -1.87 9.81 9.13
N LEU A 124 -3.00 10.43 8.75
CA LEU A 124 -4.03 10.87 9.68
C LEU A 124 -4.68 9.71 10.42
N ALA A 125 -4.90 8.58 9.75
CA ALA A 125 -5.43 7.36 10.36
C ALA A 125 -4.39 6.59 11.21
N GLY A 126 -3.13 7.03 11.25
CA GLY A 126 -2.05 6.33 11.94
C GLY A 126 -1.55 5.06 11.23
N GLY A 127 -1.97 4.81 9.99
CA GLY A 127 -1.46 3.71 9.16
C GLY A 127 -2.27 3.46 7.89
N CYS A 128 -1.67 2.70 6.97
CA CYS A 128 -2.31 2.25 5.72
C CYS A 128 -2.92 0.85 5.87
N THR A 129 -3.49 0.31 4.78
CA THR A 129 -4.07 -1.05 4.76
C THR A 129 -3.08 -2.15 5.16
N SER A 130 -1.78 -2.04 4.85
CA SER A 130 -0.80 -3.02 5.32
C SER A 130 -0.56 -2.96 6.83
N GLY A 131 -0.35 -1.77 7.39
CA GLY A 131 -0.07 -1.61 8.82
C GLY A 131 -1.30 -1.68 9.70
N HIS A 132 -2.29 -0.82 9.44
CA HIS A 132 -3.45 -0.66 10.29
C HIS A 132 -4.52 -1.73 10.05
N PHE A 133 -4.58 -2.33 8.84
CA PHE A 133 -5.55 -3.40 8.58
C PHE A 133 -4.90 -4.79 8.64
N LEU A 134 -3.90 -5.12 7.79
CA LEU A 134 -3.31 -6.47 7.78
C LEU A 134 -2.57 -6.82 9.08
N SER A 135 -1.64 -5.97 9.53
CA SER A 135 -0.91 -6.22 10.79
C SER A 135 -1.75 -5.96 12.03
N GLY A 136 -2.67 -4.99 12.00
CA GLY A 136 -3.52 -4.66 13.14
C GLY A 136 -4.64 -5.69 13.37
N MET A 137 -5.26 -6.20 12.31
CA MET A 137 -6.31 -7.21 12.42
C MET A 137 -5.79 -8.57 12.89
N SER A 138 -4.56 -8.95 12.51
CA SER A 138 -3.93 -10.18 13.01
C SER A 138 -3.63 -10.12 14.52
N GLN A 139 -3.48 -8.90 15.06
CA GLN A 139 -3.36 -8.64 16.50
C GLN A 139 -4.71 -8.40 17.19
N THR A 140 -5.83 -8.69 16.49
CA THR A 140 -7.21 -8.48 16.95
C THR A 140 -7.50 -7.07 17.50
N ALA A 141 -6.78 -6.06 17.00
CA ALA A 141 -6.94 -4.69 17.45
C ALA A 141 -8.29 -4.11 16.99
N ILE A 142 -9.07 -3.60 17.94
CA ILE A 142 -10.41 -3.05 17.69
C ILE A 142 -10.36 -1.86 16.72
N SER A 143 -9.34 -0.99 16.86
CA SER A 143 -9.10 0.14 15.95
C SER A 143 -8.99 -0.32 14.49
N SER A 144 -8.33 -1.45 14.26
CA SER A 144 -8.11 -2.04 12.94
C SER A 144 -9.40 -2.57 12.32
N MET A 145 -10.30 -3.12 13.15
CA MET A 145 -11.61 -3.59 12.69
C MET A 145 -12.50 -2.42 12.28
N ILE A 146 -12.52 -1.34 13.08
CA ILE A 146 -13.27 -0.11 12.77
C ILE A 146 -12.72 0.51 11.49
N PHE A 147 -11.41 0.70 11.40
CA PHE A 147 -10.74 1.22 10.20
C PHE A 147 -11.07 0.38 8.97
N GLY A 148 -10.98 -0.95 9.08
CA GLY A 148 -11.31 -1.88 8.01
C GLY A 148 -12.74 -1.74 7.51
N GLY A 149 -13.70 -1.64 8.42
CA GLY A 149 -15.12 -1.42 8.07
C GLY A 149 -15.33 -0.10 7.34
N VAL A 150 -14.77 0.99 7.87
CA VAL A 150 -14.89 2.33 7.26
C VAL A 150 -14.24 2.38 5.88
N VAL A 151 -13.04 1.82 5.73
CA VAL A 151 -12.33 1.77 4.44
C VAL A 151 -13.11 0.93 3.43
N LEU A 152 -13.68 -0.21 3.83
CA LEU A 152 -14.49 -1.05 2.95
C LEU A 152 -15.72 -0.30 2.43
N VAL A 153 -16.49 0.34 3.33
CA VAL A 153 -17.67 1.12 2.94
C VAL A 153 -17.27 2.28 2.02
N THR A 154 -16.23 3.03 2.40
CA THR A 154 -15.74 4.17 1.62
C THR A 154 -15.25 3.76 0.24
N LEU A 155 -14.56 2.61 0.14
CA LEU A 155 -14.10 2.05 -1.14
C LEU A 155 -15.27 1.69 -2.06
N LEU A 156 -16.32 1.05 -1.52
CA LEU A 156 -17.50 0.69 -2.30
C LEU A 156 -18.25 1.93 -2.79
N VAL A 157 -18.47 2.91 -1.91
CA VAL A 157 -19.15 4.17 -2.25
C VAL A 157 -18.33 4.98 -3.27
N THR A 158 -17.05 5.19 -2.99
CA THR A 158 -16.15 5.94 -3.87
C THR A 158 -16.00 5.23 -5.22
N GLY A 159 -15.86 3.91 -5.24
CA GLY A 159 -15.80 3.12 -6.47
C GLY A 159 -17.07 3.28 -7.32
N LYS A 160 -18.25 3.17 -6.69
CA LYS A 160 -19.54 3.37 -7.36
C LYS A 160 -19.66 4.78 -7.95
N LEU A 161 -19.32 5.81 -7.19
CA LEU A 161 -19.38 7.21 -7.64
C LEU A 161 -18.33 7.50 -8.73
N PHE A 162 -17.10 7.03 -8.54
CA PHE A 162 -15.99 7.29 -9.44
C PHE A 162 -16.20 6.63 -10.80
N TYR A 163 -16.67 5.38 -10.84
CA TYR A 163 -16.93 4.67 -12.10
C TYR A 163 -18.32 4.92 -12.68
N LYS A 164 -19.17 5.70 -12.01
CA LYS A 164 -20.47 6.12 -12.55
C LYS A 164 -20.25 6.95 -13.81
N THR A 165 -20.39 6.31 -14.95
CA THR A 165 -20.40 6.96 -16.26
C THR A 165 -21.86 7.19 -16.61
N LYS A 166 -22.26 8.44 -16.90
CA LYS A 166 -23.52 8.68 -17.60
C LYS A 166 -23.35 8.01 -18.96
N GLU A 167 -24.22 7.06 -19.30
CA GLU A 167 -24.29 6.54 -20.67
C GLU A 167 -24.33 7.75 -21.61
N LYS A 168 -23.40 7.78 -22.55
CA LYS A 168 -23.41 8.75 -23.65
C LYS A 168 -24.41 8.29 -24.68
#